data_AF-A0A942RTP5-F1
#
_entry.id   AF-A0A942RTP5-F1
#
_cell.length_a   1.000
_cell.length_b   1.000
_cell.length_c   1.000
_cell.angle_alpha   90.00
_cell.angle_beta   90.00
_cell.angle_gamma   90.00
#
_symmetry.space_group_name_H-M   'P 1'
#
loop_
_entity.id
_entity.type
_entity.pdbx_description
1 polymer ?
#
loop_
_entity_poly.entity_id
_entity_poly.type
_entity_poly.pdbx_seq_one_letter_code
_entity_poly.pdbx_strand_id
1 'polypeptide(L)'
;MKNIFHFLLLLLIFSQFFAAAQSSKYRHLVGSNLEVAMNPVYSPDGTMIAFTKGGYTGIYVYNLETDNATQITDELSAGYGFKWSSDSKSILSRVARYEGPRRFNSLKIFDVQSGAPTQISEESTRMPYLPEWAPGNSKVILPQRDGLKIFETGKEPFFLENESPIVVYSLNDKIVVKDLSKETETVLVPFNGQKYLNVSLSPDKSKIAFEVYGGNLFVMNIDGSELIDLDVGYNPKWSPDSKSLVYMITEDDGHAFTSADIFMISVDGMNKRNLTKTEDEIELNPSMSPDGKTIVFESFLNGSIYLMNLD
;
A
#
# COMPACT_ATOMS: atom_id res chain seq x y z
N MET A 1 66.49 7.54 -52.39
CA MET A 1 67.03 8.89 -52.12
C MET A 1 66.07 9.62 -51.19
N LYS A 2 66.56 9.97 -49.99
CA LYS A 2 66.18 11.05 -49.05
C LYS A 2 64.70 11.14 -48.56
N ASN A 3 64.34 10.96 -47.28
CA ASN A 3 64.57 11.78 -46.06
C ASN A 3 64.12 13.26 -46.27
N ILE A 4 63.27 13.96 -45.49
CA ILE A 4 63.16 14.11 -44.01
C ILE A 4 61.95 15.05 -43.64
N PHE A 5 61.25 14.73 -42.53
CA PHE A 5 60.59 15.52 -41.45
C PHE A 5 59.89 16.90 -41.63
N HIS A 6 58.71 17.07 -40.98
CA HIS A 6 58.43 17.69 -39.63
C HIS A 6 56.89 17.89 -39.47
N PHE A 7 56.16 17.28 -38.52
CA PHE A 7 55.93 17.54 -37.07
C PHE A 7 54.91 18.66 -36.70
N LEU A 8 54.11 18.37 -35.64
CA LEU A 8 53.04 19.13 -34.94
C LEU A 8 51.64 19.11 -35.59
N LEU A 9 50.50 18.91 -34.90
CA LEU A 9 50.15 19.15 -33.49
C LEU A 9 48.93 18.28 -33.08
N LEU A 10 48.92 17.79 -31.83
CA LEU A 10 47.75 17.23 -31.13
C LEU A 10 46.58 18.24 -31.08
N LEU A 11 45.34 17.76 -31.24
CA LEU A 11 44.22 18.26 -30.43
C LEU A 11 43.10 17.21 -30.29
N LEU A 12 42.83 16.87 -29.03
CA LEU A 12 41.76 16.02 -28.52
C LEU A 12 40.38 16.51 -28.95
N ILE A 13 39.42 15.60 -29.14
CA ILE A 13 38.17 15.60 -28.35
C ILE A 13 37.75 14.14 -28.10
N PHE A 14 37.96 13.68 -26.86
CA PHE A 14 37.24 12.56 -26.28
C PHE A 14 35.77 13.01 -26.14
N SER A 15 34.86 12.46 -26.93
CA SER A 15 33.43 12.62 -26.66
C SER A 15 33.06 11.72 -25.48
N GLN A 16 33.23 12.25 -24.26
CA GLN A 16 32.59 11.66 -23.08
C GLN A 16 31.08 11.85 -23.25
N PHE A 17 30.36 10.75 -23.41
CA PHE A 17 28.93 10.72 -23.14
C PHE A 17 28.75 10.90 -21.63
N PHE A 18 28.63 12.16 -21.18
CA PHE A 18 27.88 12.43 -19.97
C PHE A 18 26.41 12.39 -20.35
N ALA A 19 25.78 11.22 -20.23
CA ALA A 19 24.36 11.21 -19.93
C ALA A 19 24.26 11.86 -18.55
N ALA A 20 23.82 13.13 -18.51
CA ALA A 20 23.38 13.72 -17.27
C ALA A 20 22.23 12.86 -16.79
N ALA A 21 22.47 12.01 -15.79
CA ALA A 21 21.40 11.44 -14.99
C ALA A 21 20.71 12.63 -14.36
N GLN A 22 19.60 13.06 -14.97
CA GLN A 22 18.68 13.97 -14.33
C GLN A 22 18.29 13.25 -13.05
N SER A 23 18.76 13.73 -11.89
CA SER A 23 18.39 13.16 -10.62
C SER A 23 16.87 13.23 -10.58
N SER A 24 16.20 12.08 -10.65
CA SER A 24 14.75 12.06 -10.46
C SER A 24 14.45 12.76 -9.14
N LYS A 25 13.39 13.57 -9.12
CA LYS A 25 12.91 14.27 -7.91
C LYS A 25 12.74 13.31 -6.72
N TYR A 26 12.59 12.02 -7.01
CA TYR A 26 12.38 10.93 -6.09
C TYR A 26 13.51 9.90 -6.20
N ARG A 27 13.83 9.21 -5.11
CA ARG A 27 14.78 8.09 -5.12
C ARG A 27 14.10 6.87 -5.73
N HIS A 28 14.63 6.33 -6.83
CA HIS A 28 14.22 5.03 -7.35
C HIS A 28 14.64 3.93 -6.37
N LEU A 29 13.73 3.00 -6.06
CA LEU A 29 14.01 1.85 -5.19
C LEU A 29 14.10 0.56 -6.00
N VAL A 30 13.04 0.24 -6.74
CA VAL A 30 12.91 -1.02 -7.49
C VAL A 30 12.00 -0.85 -8.69
N GLY A 31 12.11 -1.78 -9.63
CA GLY A 31 11.19 -1.93 -10.74
C GLY A 31 11.66 -1.23 -12.03
N SER A 32 10.96 -1.56 -13.11
CA SER A 32 11.16 -1.00 -14.45
C SER A 32 10.00 -1.40 -15.36
N ASN A 33 9.99 -0.89 -16.60
CA ASN A 33 8.98 -1.24 -17.61
C ASN A 33 8.96 -2.75 -17.94
N LEU A 34 10.06 -3.47 -17.68
CA LEU A 34 10.18 -4.92 -17.89
C LEU A 34 9.92 -5.73 -16.61
N GLU A 35 10.21 -5.13 -15.45
CA GLU A 35 10.08 -5.75 -14.14
C GLU A 35 9.22 -4.87 -13.25
N VAL A 36 7.91 -4.84 -13.54
CA VAL A 36 6.98 -3.97 -12.83
C VAL A 36 6.96 -4.29 -11.33
N ALA A 37 7.16 -3.26 -10.52
CA ALA A 37 6.97 -3.25 -9.08
C ALA A 37 5.83 -2.28 -8.72
N MET A 38 4.89 -2.73 -7.89
CA MET A 38 3.65 -2.02 -7.59
C MET A 38 3.16 -2.28 -6.16
N ASN A 39 2.22 -1.47 -5.70
CA ASN A 39 1.56 -1.48 -4.40
C ASN A 39 2.56 -1.49 -3.22
N PRO A 40 3.44 -0.47 -3.11
CA PRO A 40 4.41 -0.39 -2.03
C PRO A 40 3.73 -0.11 -0.68
N VAL A 41 4.18 -0.81 0.37
CA VAL A 41 3.69 -0.61 1.74
C VAL A 41 4.85 -0.68 2.72
N TYR A 42 5.09 0.42 3.46
CA TYR A 42 6.07 0.45 4.54
C TYR A 42 5.78 -0.62 5.61
N SER A 43 6.85 -1.23 6.13
CA SER A 43 6.78 -1.99 7.39
C SER A 43 6.46 -1.05 8.56
N PRO A 44 5.80 -1.55 9.63
CA PRO A 44 5.50 -0.74 10.82
C PRO A 44 6.71 -0.11 11.52
N ASP A 45 7.90 -0.70 11.39
CA ASP A 45 9.16 -0.15 11.92
C ASP A 45 9.87 0.82 10.96
N GLY A 46 9.38 0.96 9.72
CA GLY A 46 9.91 1.87 8.71
C GLY A 46 11.21 1.42 8.05
N THR A 47 11.69 0.20 8.33
CA THR A 47 12.97 -0.31 7.82
C THR A 47 12.84 -0.99 6.45
N MET A 48 11.63 -1.38 6.06
CA MET A 48 11.35 -2.17 4.88
C MET A 48 10.12 -1.66 4.11
N ILE A 49 10.04 -2.02 2.84
CA ILE A 49 8.88 -1.76 1.97
C ILE A 49 8.50 -3.06 1.29
N ALA A 50 7.29 -3.56 1.56
CA ALA A 50 6.75 -4.68 0.82
C ALA A 50 6.10 -4.19 -0.47
N PHE A 51 6.19 -4.99 -1.52
CA PHE A 51 5.58 -4.70 -2.82
C PHE A 51 5.24 -5.99 -3.57
N THR A 52 4.56 -5.86 -4.70
CA THR A 52 4.24 -6.98 -5.60
C THR A 52 4.59 -6.64 -7.04
N LYS A 53 4.55 -7.65 -7.91
CA LYS A 53 4.73 -7.48 -9.36
C LYS A 53 3.41 -7.32 -10.07
N GLY A 54 3.49 -7.00 -11.37
CA GLY A 54 2.36 -7.00 -12.29
C GLY A 54 1.40 -8.18 -12.08
N GLY A 55 0.09 -7.89 -12.06
CA GLY A 55 -0.94 -8.89 -11.81
C GLY A 55 -1.04 -9.36 -10.35
N TYR A 56 -0.44 -8.64 -9.40
CA TYR A 56 -0.44 -8.95 -7.97
C TYR A 56 0.18 -10.33 -7.64
N THR A 57 1.21 -10.72 -8.39
CA THR A 57 1.87 -12.02 -8.23
C THR A 57 3.04 -11.91 -7.29
N GLY A 58 3.04 -12.76 -6.26
CA GLY A 58 4.08 -12.80 -5.25
C GLY A 58 4.12 -11.58 -4.33
N ILE A 59 5.02 -11.64 -3.36
CA ILE A 59 5.34 -10.55 -2.43
C ILE A 59 6.85 -10.46 -2.37
N TYR A 60 7.35 -9.23 -2.40
CA TYR A 60 8.76 -8.88 -2.33
C TYR A 60 8.94 -7.86 -1.22
N VAL A 61 10.12 -7.82 -0.63
CA VAL A 61 10.49 -6.88 0.43
C VAL A 61 11.78 -6.18 0.05
N TYR A 62 11.73 -4.85 -0.03
CA TYR A 62 12.89 -4.00 -0.16
C TYR A 62 13.37 -3.59 1.24
N ASN A 63 14.65 -3.79 1.52
CA ASN A 63 15.27 -3.37 2.76
C ASN A 63 16.01 -2.04 2.54
N LEU A 64 15.62 -0.99 3.28
CA LEU A 64 16.12 0.38 3.07
C LEU A 64 17.57 0.58 3.52
N GLU A 65 18.06 -0.24 4.44
CA GLU A 65 19.43 -0.19 4.94
C GLU A 65 20.42 -0.87 3.97
N THR A 66 20.04 -2.04 3.47
CA THR A 66 20.90 -2.85 2.57
C THR A 66 20.72 -2.54 1.10
N ASP A 67 19.71 -1.74 0.74
CA ASP A 67 19.38 -1.34 -0.63
C ASP A 67 19.10 -2.54 -1.55
N ASN A 68 18.45 -3.57 -1.00
CA ASN A 68 18.23 -4.83 -1.67
C ASN A 68 16.79 -5.33 -1.54
N ALA A 69 16.26 -5.89 -2.64
CA ALA A 69 14.98 -6.55 -2.68
C ALA A 69 15.12 -8.07 -2.55
N THR A 70 14.26 -8.69 -1.76
CA THR A 70 14.13 -10.14 -1.66
C THR A 70 12.71 -10.58 -2.01
N GLN A 71 12.59 -11.73 -2.66
CA GLN A 71 11.29 -12.35 -2.89
C GLN A 71 10.89 -13.17 -1.67
N ILE A 72 9.68 -12.93 -1.16
CA ILE A 72 9.11 -13.67 -0.03
C ILE A 72 8.26 -14.84 -0.53
N THR A 73 7.51 -14.63 -1.60
CA THR A 73 6.68 -15.67 -2.24
C THR A 73 6.44 -15.36 -3.71
N ASP A 74 6.18 -16.38 -4.52
CA ASP A 74 5.70 -16.29 -5.91
C ASP A 74 4.21 -16.64 -6.05
N GLU A 75 3.50 -16.88 -4.94
CA GLU A 75 2.12 -17.35 -4.99
C GLU A 75 1.17 -16.35 -5.69
N LEU A 76 0.25 -16.90 -6.49
CA LEU A 76 -0.71 -16.12 -7.26
C LEU A 76 -1.63 -15.32 -6.34
N SER A 77 -1.92 -14.07 -6.72
CA SER A 77 -2.74 -13.12 -5.94
C SER A 77 -2.17 -12.75 -4.57
N ALA A 78 -1.01 -13.25 -4.15
CA ALA A 78 -0.41 -12.90 -2.87
C ALA A 78 -0.15 -11.39 -2.72
N GLY A 79 0.05 -10.68 -3.83
CA GLY A 79 0.26 -9.24 -3.84
C GLY A 79 -0.98 -8.38 -3.61
N TYR A 80 -2.18 -8.95 -3.71
CA TYR A 80 -3.42 -8.16 -3.68
C TYR A 80 -3.89 -7.96 -2.23
N GLY A 81 -3.63 -6.78 -1.68
CA GLY A 81 -4.09 -6.39 -0.35
C GLY A 81 -3.38 -7.10 0.81
N PHE A 82 -2.10 -7.46 0.64
CA PHE A 82 -1.30 -8.01 1.73
C PHE A 82 -1.14 -7.00 2.88
N LYS A 83 -0.85 -7.49 4.09
CA LYS A 83 -0.71 -6.66 5.30
C LYS A 83 0.48 -7.11 6.15
N TRP A 84 1.32 -6.16 6.54
CA TRP A 84 2.35 -6.38 7.56
C TRP A 84 1.74 -6.72 8.91
N SER A 85 2.38 -7.64 9.65
CA SER A 85 2.17 -7.79 11.08
C SER A 85 2.74 -6.59 11.82
N SER A 86 2.20 -6.27 13.00
CA SER A 86 2.60 -5.10 13.82
C SER A 86 4.08 -5.11 14.22
N ASP A 87 4.74 -6.27 14.21
CA ASP A 87 6.16 -6.45 14.55
C ASP A 87 7.10 -6.42 13.34
N SER A 88 6.58 -6.15 12.13
CA SER A 88 7.32 -6.15 10.86
C SER A 88 7.94 -7.49 10.44
N LYS A 89 7.60 -8.62 11.10
CA LYS A 89 8.22 -9.93 10.84
C LYS A 89 7.43 -10.83 9.92
N SER A 90 6.19 -10.48 9.60
CA SER A 90 5.32 -11.33 8.80
C SER A 90 4.41 -10.53 7.89
N ILE A 91 4.00 -11.15 6.80
CA ILE A 91 3.04 -10.58 5.86
C ILE A 91 1.87 -11.54 5.70
N LEU A 92 0.67 -11.07 6.01
CA LEU A 92 -0.60 -11.75 5.79
C LEU A 92 -1.07 -11.49 4.38
N SER A 93 -1.56 -12.53 3.71
CA SER A 93 -2.16 -12.39 2.39
C SER A 93 -3.22 -13.45 2.10
N ARG A 94 -4.07 -13.14 1.12
CA ARG A 94 -4.99 -14.08 0.48
C ARG A 94 -4.39 -14.54 -0.85
N VAL A 95 -4.00 -15.81 -0.91
CA VAL A 95 -3.44 -16.42 -2.13
C VAL A 95 -4.51 -17.10 -2.96
N ALA A 96 -4.20 -17.37 -4.22
CA ALA A 96 -5.07 -18.08 -5.15
C ALA A 96 -4.42 -19.34 -5.73
N ARG A 97 -5.24 -20.38 -5.91
CA ARG A 97 -4.90 -21.58 -6.67
C ARG A 97 -5.99 -21.83 -7.71
N TYR A 98 -5.61 -22.32 -8.88
CA TYR A 98 -6.56 -22.71 -9.93
C TYR A 98 -6.60 -24.22 -10.11
N GLU A 99 -7.80 -24.74 -10.33
CA GLU A 99 -8.06 -26.12 -10.73
C GLU A 99 -9.06 -26.11 -11.89
N GLY A 100 -8.53 -26.17 -13.12
CA GLY A 100 -9.31 -25.84 -14.30
C GLY A 100 -9.89 -24.42 -14.19
N PRO A 101 -11.21 -24.21 -14.43
CA PRO A 101 -11.83 -22.89 -14.35
C PRO A 101 -12.12 -22.43 -12.91
N ARG A 102 -11.87 -23.29 -11.90
CA ARG A 102 -12.21 -22.98 -10.50
C ARG A 102 -11.03 -22.28 -9.83
N ARG A 103 -11.32 -21.12 -9.24
CA ARG A 103 -10.40 -20.41 -8.36
C ARG A 103 -10.71 -20.74 -6.90
N PHE A 104 -9.70 -21.18 -6.19
CA PHE A 104 -9.69 -21.33 -4.74
C PHE A 104 -8.83 -20.23 -4.14
N ASN A 105 -9.23 -19.72 -2.98
CA ASN A 105 -8.38 -18.83 -2.20
C ASN A 105 -8.20 -19.38 -0.79
N SER A 106 -7.07 -19.07 -0.18
CA SER A 106 -6.77 -19.36 1.22
C SER A 106 -5.98 -18.20 1.82
N LEU A 107 -5.97 -18.14 3.15
CA LEU A 107 -5.20 -17.16 3.91
C LEU A 107 -3.87 -17.78 4.31
N LYS A 108 -2.78 -17.04 4.09
CA LYS A 108 -1.43 -17.42 4.46
C LYS A 108 -0.71 -16.27 5.15
N ILE A 109 0.17 -16.61 6.07
CA ILE A 109 1.14 -15.70 6.68
C ILE A 109 2.52 -16.13 6.19
N PHE A 110 3.30 -15.19 5.69
CA PHE A 110 4.67 -15.44 5.24
C PHE A 110 5.65 -14.79 6.22
N ASP A 111 6.65 -15.54 6.66
CA ASP A 111 7.76 -15.01 7.43
C ASP A 111 8.68 -14.16 6.54
N VAL A 112 8.99 -12.94 6.97
CA VAL A 112 9.72 -11.96 6.14
C VAL A 112 11.19 -12.33 5.96
N GLN A 113 11.78 -13.03 6.94
CA GLN A 113 13.20 -13.40 6.88
C GLN A 113 13.42 -14.65 6.02
N SER A 114 12.59 -15.68 6.21
CA SER A 114 12.77 -17.00 5.60
C SER A 114 11.89 -17.25 4.38
N GLY A 115 10.85 -16.46 4.17
CA GLY A 115 9.80 -16.73 3.16
C GLY A 115 8.87 -17.88 3.53
N ALA A 116 9.05 -18.50 4.71
CA ALA A 116 8.28 -19.67 5.10
C ALA A 116 6.77 -19.36 5.22
N PRO A 117 5.89 -20.11 4.52
CA PRO A 117 4.46 -19.90 4.60
C PRO A 117 3.80 -20.71 5.74
N THR A 118 2.85 -20.07 6.42
CA THR A 118 1.90 -20.70 7.34
C THR A 118 0.49 -20.50 6.80
N GLN A 119 -0.17 -21.58 6.39
CA GLN A 119 -1.57 -21.52 5.97
C GLN A 119 -2.50 -21.51 7.19
N ILE A 120 -3.34 -20.49 7.29
CA ILE A 120 -4.23 -20.27 8.44
C ILE A 120 -5.71 -20.53 8.13
N SER A 121 -6.07 -20.77 6.86
CA SER A 121 -7.42 -21.17 6.48
C SER A 121 -7.43 -22.36 5.52
N GLU A 122 -8.53 -23.09 5.49
CA GLU A 122 -8.83 -23.99 4.38
C GLU A 122 -8.98 -23.22 3.05
N GLU A 123 -8.79 -23.93 1.94
CA GLU A 123 -9.08 -23.40 0.61
C GLU A 123 -10.60 -23.25 0.40
N SER A 124 -11.01 -22.15 -0.22
CA SER A 124 -12.42 -21.87 -0.50
C SER A 124 -12.61 -21.14 -1.82
N THR A 125 -13.67 -21.51 -2.53
CA THR A 125 -14.16 -20.76 -3.71
C THR A 125 -14.96 -19.52 -3.32
N ARG A 126 -15.25 -19.33 -2.02
CA ARG A 126 -16.08 -18.25 -1.47
C ARG A 126 -15.31 -17.45 -0.42
N MET A 127 -14.33 -16.67 -0.87
CA MET A 127 -13.55 -15.76 -0.03
C MET A 127 -13.32 -14.42 -0.75
N PRO A 128 -14.37 -13.58 -0.91
CA PRO A 128 -14.26 -12.35 -1.71
C PRO A 128 -13.59 -11.19 -0.97
N TYR A 129 -13.58 -11.21 0.38
CA TYR A 129 -13.00 -10.14 1.20
C TYR A 129 -11.51 -10.37 1.48
N LEU A 130 -10.83 -9.29 1.87
CA LEU A 130 -9.43 -9.30 2.29
C LEU A 130 -9.32 -9.56 3.80
N PRO A 131 -8.25 -10.25 4.25
CA PRO A 131 -8.00 -10.46 5.65
C PRO A 131 -7.34 -9.23 6.29
N GLU A 132 -7.50 -9.06 7.59
CA GLU A 132 -6.78 -8.06 8.39
C GLU A 132 -6.15 -8.75 9.62
N TRP A 133 -5.02 -8.22 10.08
CA TRP A 133 -4.50 -8.61 11.39
C TRP A 133 -5.42 -8.10 12.48
N ALA A 134 -5.70 -8.97 13.46
CA ALA A 134 -6.17 -8.48 14.74
C ALA A 134 -4.99 -7.86 15.50
N PRO A 135 -5.26 -6.86 16.36
CA PRO A 135 -4.31 -6.34 17.34
C PRO A 135 -3.54 -7.45 18.06
N GLY A 136 -2.24 -7.28 18.23
CA GLY A 136 -1.40 -8.27 18.90
C GLY A 136 -0.83 -9.36 17.99
N ASN A 137 -1.10 -9.38 16.67
CA ASN A 137 -0.70 -10.44 15.71
C ASN A 137 -1.20 -11.88 16.00
N SER A 138 -1.87 -12.11 17.14
CA SER A 138 -2.32 -13.44 17.57
C SER A 138 -3.48 -14.01 16.74
N LYS A 139 -4.24 -13.12 16.09
CA LYS A 139 -5.42 -13.47 15.31
C LYS A 139 -5.43 -12.77 13.95
N VAL A 140 -6.11 -13.39 13.01
CA VAL A 140 -6.49 -12.81 11.73
C VAL A 140 -7.99 -12.78 11.64
N ILE A 141 -8.53 -11.65 11.18
CA ILE A 141 -9.95 -11.49 10.92
C ILE A 141 -10.20 -11.48 9.42
N LEU A 142 -11.32 -12.06 9.02
CA LEU A 142 -11.79 -12.10 7.65
C LEU A 142 -13.26 -11.70 7.62
N PRO A 143 -13.59 -10.49 7.15
CA PRO A 143 -14.97 -10.13 6.87
C PRO A 143 -15.60 -11.13 5.89
N GLN A 144 -16.86 -11.45 6.11
CA GLN A 144 -17.68 -12.31 5.28
C GLN A 144 -19.07 -11.69 5.13
N ARG A 145 -19.86 -12.17 4.18
CA ARG A 145 -21.23 -11.68 3.97
C ARG A 145 -22.09 -11.76 5.24
N ASP A 146 -21.77 -12.72 6.11
CA ASP A 146 -22.58 -13.13 7.24
C ASP A 146 -21.94 -12.72 8.59
N GLY A 147 -20.86 -11.92 8.57
CA GLY A 147 -20.14 -11.46 9.76
C GLY A 147 -18.63 -11.62 9.65
N LEU A 148 -17.96 -11.81 10.79
CA LEU A 148 -16.50 -11.92 10.88
C LEU A 148 -16.08 -13.36 11.17
N LYS A 149 -15.13 -13.90 10.39
CA LYS A 149 -14.42 -15.13 10.75
C LYS A 149 -13.07 -14.78 11.36
N ILE A 150 -12.73 -15.44 12.46
CA ILE A 150 -11.47 -15.24 13.18
C ILE A 150 -10.64 -16.52 13.10
N PHE A 151 -9.35 -16.37 12.82
CA PHE A 151 -8.37 -17.46 12.76
C PHE A 151 -7.25 -17.19 13.77
N GLU A 152 -6.83 -18.21 14.49
CA GLU A 152 -5.63 -18.15 15.32
C GLU A 152 -4.39 -18.25 14.43
N THR A 153 -3.38 -17.42 14.70
CA THR A 153 -2.14 -17.41 13.92
C THR A 153 -1.07 -18.34 14.48
N GLY A 154 -1.22 -18.72 15.75
CA GLY A 154 -0.20 -19.46 16.50
C GLY A 154 1.04 -18.62 16.85
N LYS A 155 1.03 -17.31 16.60
CA LYS A 155 2.11 -16.40 16.96
C LYS A 155 1.96 -15.91 18.40
N GLU A 156 3.10 -15.71 19.06
CA GLU A 156 3.13 -14.99 20.33
C GLU A 156 2.60 -13.56 20.15
N PRO A 157 1.74 -13.09 21.07
CA PRO A 157 1.18 -11.75 20.94
C PRO A 157 2.25 -10.66 20.98
N PHE A 158 2.18 -9.71 20.05
CA PHE A 158 3.01 -8.51 20.02
C PHE A 158 2.13 -7.28 19.88
N PHE A 159 2.12 -6.42 20.91
CA PHE A 159 1.31 -5.22 20.93
C PHE A 159 2.15 -3.96 20.76
N LEU A 160 1.73 -3.08 19.85
CA LEU A 160 2.28 -1.73 19.77
C LEU A 160 1.81 -0.89 20.98
N GLU A 161 2.54 0.18 21.28
CA GLU A 161 2.12 1.14 22.30
C GLU A 161 0.77 1.76 21.88
N ASN A 162 -0.22 1.71 22.79
CA ASN A 162 -1.61 2.11 22.54
C ASN A 162 -2.38 1.27 21.50
N GLU A 163 -1.99 0.01 21.27
CA GLU A 163 -2.75 -0.86 20.38
C GLU A 163 -4.16 -1.12 20.95
N SER A 164 -5.16 -0.90 20.11
CA SER A 164 -6.59 -0.99 20.47
C SER A 164 -7.20 -2.24 19.85
N PRO A 165 -8.10 -2.98 20.55
CA PRO A 165 -8.81 -4.14 20.01
C PRO A 165 -9.81 -3.79 18.89
N ILE A 166 -9.91 -2.51 18.50
CA ILE A 166 -10.87 -2.03 17.52
C ILE A 166 -10.38 -2.31 16.11
N VAL A 167 -11.25 -2.93 15.32
CA VAL A 167 -11.08 -3.16 13.89
C VAL A 167 -12.24 -2.52 13.13
N VAL A 168 -11.97 -2.07 11.91
CA VAL A 168 -12.96 -1.41 11.06
C VAL A 168 -12.95 -2.07 9.69
N TYR A 169 -14.12 -2.37 9.15
CA TYR A 169 -14.24 -3.01 7.85
C TYR A 169 -15.54 -2.64 7.15
N SER A 170 -15.51 -2.64 5.81
CA SER A 170 -16.72 -2.50 4.99
C SER A 170 -17.45 -3.84 4.90
N LEU A 171 -18.77 -3.83 5.10
CA LEU A 171 -19.64 -4.97 4.88
C LEU A 171 -20.88 -4.54 4.08
N ASN A 172 -20.88 -4.87 2.79
CA ASN A 172 -21.90 -4.43 1.82
C ASN A 172 -21.97 -2.90 1.72
N ASP A 173 -23.03 -2.29 2.25
CA ASP A 173 -23.33 -0.86 2.30
C ASP A 173 -23.13 -0.26 3.70
N LYS A 174 -22.32 -0.92 4.53
CA LYS A 174 -22.06 -0.56 5.93
C LYS A 174 -20.57 -0.46 6.19
N ILE A 175 -20.22 0.40 7.14
CA ILE A 175 -18.93 0.39 7.84
C ILE A 175 -19.19 -0.19 9.23
N VAL A 176 -18.46 -1.25 9.60
CA VAL A 176 -18.58 -1.90 10.90
C VAL A 176 -17.35 -1.55 11.73
N VAL A 177 -17.58 -1.03 12.93
CA VAL A 177 -16.56 -0.82 13.96
C VAL A 177 -16.76 -1.88 15.03
N LYS A 178 -15.78 -2.78 15.16
CA LYS A 178 -15.85 -3.92 16.07
C LYS A 178 -14.72 -3.83 17.09
N ASP A 179 -15.08 -3.74 18.37
CA ASP A 179 -14.16 -4.03 19.46
C ASP A 179 -14.09 -5.55 19.65
N LEU A 180 -12.95 -6.16 19.35
CA LEU A 180 -12.77 -7.62 19.42
C LEU A 180 -12.84 -8.18 20.85
N SER A 181 -12.80 -7.32 21.88
CA SER A 181 -13.02 -7.73 23.27
C SER A 181 -14.48 -7.75 23.69
N LYS A 182 -15.39 -7.22 22.85
CA LYS A 182 -16.82 -7.07 23.13
C LYS A 182 -17.67 -7.88 22.16
N GLU A 183 -18.87 -8.23 22.59
CA GLU A 183 -19.85 -8.91 21.71
C GLU A 183 -20.55 -7.94 20.76
N THR A 184 -20.68 -6.67 21.13
CA THR A 184 -21.37 -5.67 20.32
C THR A 184 -20.47 -5.08 19.24
N GLU A 185 -21.09 -4.47 18.24
CA GLU A 185 -20.44 -3.71 17.18
C GLU A 185 -21.23 -2.44 16.89
N THR A 186 -20.54 -1.43 16.38
CA THR A 186 -21.18 -0.21 15.87
C THR A 186 -21.29 -0.34 14.36
N VAL A 187 -22.50 -0.18 13.84
CA VAL A 187 -22.78 -0.24 12.40
C VAL A 187 -23.09 1.17 11.92
N LEU A 188 -22.27 1.65 11.00
CA LEU A 188 -22.37 2.98 10.42
C LEU A 188 -22.85 2.87 8.97
N VAL A 189 -23.81 3.72 8.61
CA VAL A 189 -24.30 3.90 7.23
C VAL A 189 -24.25 5.39 6.91
N PRO A 190 -23.05 5.95 6.63
CA PRO A 190 -22.90 7.38 6.32
C PRO A 190 -23.82 7.83 5.18
N PHE A 191 -23.98 6.99 4.15
CA PHE A 191 -24.81 7.26 2.99
C PHE A 191 -25.64 6.03 2.62
N ASN A 192 -26.97 6.17 2.62
CA ASN A 192 -27.87 5.05 2.37
C ASN A 192 -27.68 4.43 0.97
N GLY A 193 -27.47 3.11 0.91
CA GLY A 193 -27.32 2.35 -0.34
C GLY A 193 -25.97 2.52 -1.05
N GLN A 194 -25.04 3.29 -0.48
CA GLN A 194 -23.70 3.46 -1.03
C GLN A 194 -22.75 2.36 -0.54
N LYS A 195 -21.75 2.03 -1.35
CA LYS A 195 -20.67 1.11 -0.98
C LYS A 195 -19.43 1.89 -0.59
N TYR A 196 -18.69 1.36 0.38
CA TYR A 196 -17.48 2.00 0.88
C TYR A 196 -16.26 1.17 0.53
N LEU A 197 -15.23 1.84 0.02
CA LEU A 197 -13.93 1.26 -0.29
C LEU A 197 -12.86 1.82 0.64
N ASN A 198 -11.73 1.11 0.73
CA ASN A 198 -10.51 1.57 1.39
C ASN A 198 -10.74 2.09 2.83
N VAL A 199 -11.69 1.47 3.55
CA VAL A 199 -12.03 1.82 4.92
C VAL A 199 -10.81 1.58 5.82
N SER A 200 -10.38 2.60 6.55
CA SER A 200 -9.21 2.52 7.41
C SER A 200 -9.40 3.33 8.70
N LEU A 201 -8.92 2.77 9.81
CA LEU A 201 -8.91 3.42 11.12
C LEU A 201 -7.63 4.25 11.28
N SER A 202 -7.76 5.44 11.86
CA SER A 202 -6.60 6.28 12.20
C SER A 202 -5.68 5.60 13.21
N PRO A 203 -4.37 5.93 13.23
CA PRO A 203 -3.43 5.37 14.20
C PRO A 203 -3.87 5.58 15.66
N ASP A 204 -4.40 6.76 16.00
CA ASP A 204 -4.94 7.10 17.32
C ASP A 204 -6.33 6.49 17.62
N LYS A 205 -6.90 5.78 16.65
CA LYS A 205 -8.18 5.06 16.75
C LYS A 205 -9.41 5.95 16.95
N SER A 206 -9.30 7.25 16.70
CA SER A 206 -10.40 8.20 16.89
C SER A 206 -11.27 8.39 15.64
N LYS A 207 -10.71 8.16 14.44
CA LYS A 207 -11.36 8.49 13.16
C LYS A 207 -11.25 7.37 12.13
N ILE A 208 -12.15 7.39 11.15
CA ILE A 208 -12.24 6.45 10.04
C ILE A 208 -12.16 7.25 8.74
N ALA A 209 -11.28 6.84 7.83
CA ALA A 209 -11.22 7.33 6.46
C ALA A 209 -11.81 6.28 5.53
N PHE A 210 -12.62 6.70 4.57
CA PHE A 210 -13.25 5.80 3.61
C PHE A 210 -13.61 6.53 2.32
N GLU A 211 -13.64 5.77 1.23
CA GLU A 211 -14.07 6.24 -0.08
C GLU A 211 -15.49 5.76 -0.34
N VAL A 212 -16.34 6.63 -0.91
CA VAL A 212 -17.63 6.21 -1.48
C VAL A 212 -17.40 5.73 -2.90
N TYR A 213 -17.87 4.53 -3.24
CA TYR A 213 -17.72 3.96 -4.58
C TYR A 213 -18.25 4.90 -5.66
N GLY A 214 -17.36 5.39 -6.52
CA GLY A 214 -17.70 6.37 -7.58
C GLY A 214 -17.97 7.79 -7.07
N GLY A 215 -17.51 8.12 -5.86
CA GLY A 215 -17.70 9.43 -5.22
C GLY A 215 -16.42 9.93 -4.53
N ASN A 216 -16.61 10.66 -3.42
CA ASN A 216 -15.55 11.36 -2.70
C ASN A 216 -14.89 10.52 -1.59
N LEU A 217 -13.77 11.05 -1.09
CA LEU A 217 -13.11 10.61 0.13
C LEU A 217 -13.71 11.31 1.35
N PHE A 218 -13.94 10.56 2.43
CA PHE A 218 -14.52 11.08 3.66
C PHE A 218 -13.71 10.68 4.89
N VAL A 219 -13.82 11.50 5.93
CA VAL A 219 -13.38 11.18 7.29
C VAL A 219 -14.54 11.38 8.27
N MET A 220 -14.65 10.53 9.28
CA MET A 220 -15.59 10.70 10.40
C MET A 220 -15.01 10.16 11.70
N ASN A 221 -15.61 10.49 12.84
CA ASN A 221 -15.31 9.83 14.11
C ASN A 221 -15.75 8.36 14.10
N ILE A 222 -15.13 7.53 14.94
CA ILE A 222 -15.48 6.10 15.05
C ILE A 222 -16.94 5.83 15.47
N ASP A 223 -17.63 6.81 16.05
CA ASP A 223 -19.05 6.74 16.40
C ASP A 223 -19.99 7.24 15.28
N GLY A 224 -19.42 7.67 14.15
CA GLY A 224 -20.14 8.20 12.99
C GLY A 224 -20.41 9.71 13.04
N SER A 225 -20.01 10.40 14.11
CA SER A 225 -20.11 11.87 14.18
C SER A 225 -19.02 12.57 13.35
N GLU A 226 -19.18 13.88 13.13
CA GLU A 226 -18.21 14.72 12.42
C GLU A 226 -17.80 14.17 11.04
N LEU A 227 -18.78 13.84 10.20
CA LEU A 227 -18.53 13.45 8.82
C LEU A 227 -18.05 14.66 7.99
N ILE A 228 -16.85 14.55 7.44
CA ILE A 228 -16.17 15.57 6.65
C ILE A 228 -15.93 15.02 5.24
N ASP A 229 -16.35 15.78 4.23
CA ASP A 229 -16.07 15.54 2.81
C ASP A 229 -14.69 16.13 2.46
N LEU A 230 -13.79 15.27 1.98
CA LEU A 230 -12.42 15.64 1.58
C LEU A 230 -12.28 15.79 0.07
N ASP A 231 -13.41 15.87 -0.66
CA ASP A 231 -13.48 15.93 -2.11
C ASP A 231 -12.95 14.63 -2.78
N VAL A 232 -12.75 14.65 -4.09
CA VAL A 232 -12.21 13.51 -4.85
C VAL A 232 -10.85 13.06 -4.28
N GLY A 233 -10.72 11.75 -4.07
CA GLY A 233 -9.50 11.11 -3.60
C GLY A 233 -9.66 9.59 -3.43
N TYR A 234 -8.60 8.85 -3.70
CA TYR A 234 -8.60 7.38 -3.74
C TYR A 234 -7.46 6.78 -2.92
N ASN A 235 -7.65 5.55 -2.42
CA ASN A 235 -6.66 4.76 -1.67
C ASN A 235 -5.94 5.55 -0.54
N PRO A 236 -6.69 6.14 0.41
CA PRO A 236 -6.11 6.97 1.48
C PRO A 236 -5.21 6.17 2.43
N LYS A 237 -4.15 6.81 2.92
CA LYS A 237 -3.30 6.34 4.02
C LYS A 237 -3.18 7.43 5.06
N TRP A 238 -3.36 7.04 6.32
CA TRP A 238 -3.18 7.93 7.47
C TRP A 238 -1.73 8.33 7.66
N SER A 239 -1.51 9.59 8.06
CA SER A 239 -0.27 10.00 8.69
C SER A 239 -0.15 9.35 10.08
N PRO A 240 1.08 9.04 10.55
CA PRO A 240 1.29 8.41 11.85
C PRO A 240 0.72 9.21 13.03
N ASP A 241 0.66 10.54 12.90
CA ASP A 241 0.11 11.45 13.90
C ASP A 241 -1.43 11.58 13.85
N SER A 242 -2.10 10.86 12.94
CA SER A 242 -3.56 10.87 12.74
C SER A 242 -4.16 12.20 12.28
N LYS A 243 -3.34 13.16 11.81
CA LYS A 243 -3.82 14.51 11.43
C LYS A 243 -4.03 14.73 9.95
N SER A 244 -3.47 13.88 9.10
CA SER A 244 -3.54 14.03 7.65
C SER A 244 -3.72 12.68 6.96
N LEU A 245 -4.14 12.73 5.71
CA LEU A 245 -4.14 11.60 4.79
C LEU A 245 -3.23 11.91 3.61
N VAL A 246 -2.52 10.89 3.11
CA VAL A 246 -1.99 10.87 1.74
C VAL A 246 -2.87 9.96 0.88
N TYR A 247 -3.11 10.37 -0.36
CA TYR A 247 -4.05 9.71 -1.26
C TYR A 247 -3.72 10.08 -2.70
N MET A 248 -4.32 9.39 -3.66
CA MET A 248 -4.13 9.71 -5.08
C MET A 248 -5.40 10.35 -5.65
N ILE A 249 -5.23 11.27 -6.60
CA ILE A 249 -6.29 11.73 -7.49
C ILE A 249 -5.91 11.27 -8.88
N THR A 250 -6.84 10.64 -9.58
CA THR A 250 -6.63 10.03 -10.90
C THR A 250 -7.64 10.57 -11.90
N GLU A 251 -7.24 10.71 -13.15
CA GLU A 251 -8.13 10.94 -14.29
C GLU A 251 -8.03 9.76 -15.27
N ASP A 252 -9.12 9.47 -15.97
CA ASP A 252 -9.18 8.41 -16.98
C ASP A 252 -10.05 8.83 -18.19
N ASP A 253 -9.83 8.16 -19.32
CA ASP A 253 -10.62 8.32 -20.56
C ASP A 253 -11.68 7.21 -20.75
N GLY A 254 -11.95 6.43 -19.70
CA GLY A 254 -12.77 5.22 -19.73
C GLY A 254 -12.02 3.96 -20.19
N HIS A 255 -10.77 4.06 -20.64
CA HIS A 255 -9.94 2.93 -21.06
C HIS A 255 -8.65 2.80 -20.26
N ALA A 256 -8.01 3.91 -19.91
CA ALA A 256 -6.78 3.94 -19.13
C ALA A 256 -6.70 5.21 -18.26
N PHE A 257 -5.87 5.15 -17.22
CA PHE A 257 -5.48 6.36 -16.49
C PHE A 257 -4.73 7.31 -17.44
N THR A 258 -5.13 8.57 -17.46
CA THR A 258 -4.52 9.63 -18.27
C THR A 258 -3.61 10.54 -17.45
N SER A 259 -3.87 10.66 -16.15
CA SER A 259 -3.04 11.39 -15.20
C SER A 259 -3.28 10.87 -13.79
N ALA A 260 -2.28 10.97 -12.92
CA ALA A 260 -2.46 10.80 -11.48
C ALA A 260 -1.41 11.58 -10.71
N ASP A 261 -1.79 12.07 -9.54
CA ASP A 261 -0.89 12.75 -8.62
C ASP A 261 -1.18 12.30 -7.19
N ILE A 262 -0.15 12.34 -6.34
CA ILE A 262 -0.28 12.10 -4.90
C ILE A 262 -0.54 13.42 -4.18
N PHE A 263 -1.59 13.43 -3.36
CA PHE A 263 -2.02 14.56 -2.55
C PHE A 263 -1.89 14.24 -1.07
N MET A 264 -1.80 15.31 -0.28
CA MET A 264 -1.94 15.27 1.17
C MET A 264 -3.00 16.28 1.60
N ILE A 265 -3.85 15.90 2.56
CA ILE A 265 -4.89 16.78 3.13
C ILE A 265 -4.97 16.57 4.64
N SER A 266 -5.25 17.65 5.38
CA SER A 266 -5.57 17.55 6.81
C SER A 266 -6.95 16.92 7.00
N VAL A 267 -7.14 16.18 8.10
CA VAL A 267 -8.38 15.41 8.34
C VAL A 267 -9.61 16.29 8.62
N ASP A 268 -9.39 17.59 8.83
CA ASP A 268 -10.40 18.63 8.92
C ASP A 268 -10.84 19.19 7.55
N GLY A 269 -10.27 18.68 6.44
CA GLY A 269 -10.53 19.14 5.07
C GLY A 269 -9.64 20.31 4.63
N MET A 270 -8.74 20.78 5.47
CA MET A 270 -7.88 21.93 5.17
C MET A 270 -6.53 21.50 4.59
N ASN A 271 -5.76 22.48 4.12
CA ASN A 271 -4.37 22.33 3.70
C ASN A 271 -4.11 21.25 2.63
N LYS A 272 -5.07 21.01 1.73
CA LYS A 272 -4.89 20.13 0.57
C LYS A 272 -3.70 20.62 -0.27
N ARG A 273 -2.71 19.76 -0.49
CA ARG A 273 -1.53 20.02 -1.32
C ARG A 273 -1.22 18.85 -2.24
N ASN A 274 -0.90 19.16 -3.49
CA ASN A 274 -0.33 18.20 -4.45
C ASN A 274 1.17 18.01 -4.13
N LEU A 275 1.60 16.78 -3.88
CA LEU A 275 2.98 16.43 -3.54
C LEU A 275 3.86 16.19 -4.78
N THR A 276 3.31 15.50 -5.79
CA THR A 276 4.07 15.03 -6.96
C THR A 276 4.13 16.10 -8.05
N LYS A 277 3.00 16.73 -8.40
CA LYS A 277 2.91 17.83 -9.39
C LYS A 277 3.64 17.49 -10.70
N THR A 278 3.27 16.38 -11.32
CA THR A 278 3.93 15.81 -12.49
C THR A 278 2.94 15.75 -13.66
N GLU A 279 3.37 16.18 -14.85
CA GLU A 279 2.52 16.14 -16.06
C GLU A 279 2.66 14.84 -16.85
N ASP A 280 3.83 14.19 -16.77
CA ASP A 280 4.22 13.04 -17.59
C ASP A 280 4.40 11.74 -16.79
N GLU A 281 3.90 11.70 -15.56
CA GLU A 281 3.94 10.52 -14.68
C GLU A 281 2.53 10.20 -14.16
N ILE A 282 2.34 8.96 -13.71
CA ILE A 282 1.09 8.51 -13.09
C ILE A 282 1.47 7.84 -11.77
N GLU A 283 1.50 8.62 -10.70
CA GLU A 283 1.85 8.15 -9.36
C GLU A 283 0.65 7.55 -8.63
N LEU A 284 0.75 6.28 -8.23
CA LEU A 284 -0.34 5.54 -7.59
C LEU A 284 0.11 4.88 -6.27
N ASN A 285 -0.90 4.41 -5.51
CA ASN A 285 -0.73 3.56 -4.33
C ASN A 285 0.31 4.08 -3.31
N PRO A 286 0.13 5.30 -2.78
CA PRO A 286 1.08 5.86 -1.83
C PRO A 286 1.09 5.08 -0.51
N SER A 287 2.21 5.09 0.19
CA SER A 287 2.36 4.63 1.58
C SER A 287 3.31 5.57 2.32
N MET A 288 2.93 5.99 3.52
CA MET A 288 3.72 6.90 4.35
C MET A 288 4.60 6.11 5.32
N SER A 289 5.81 6.61 5.59
CA SER A 289 6.68 6.02 6.61
C SER A 289 6.08 6.18 8.01
N PRO A 290 6.37 5.26 8.95
CA PRO A 290 5.88 5.35 10.33
C PRO A 290 6.34 6.59 11.09
N ASP A 291 7.41 7.26 10.64
CA ASP A 291 7.88 8.53 11.20
C ASP A 291 7.29 9.77 10.50
N GLY A 292 6.49 9.57 9.44
CA GLY A 292 5.78 10.63 8.71
C GLY A 292 6.66 11.49 7.81
N LYS A 293 7.96 11.15 7.64
CA LYS A 293 8.92 11.97 6.90
C LYS A 293 9.06 11.61 5.43
N THR A 294 8.55 10.45 5.03
CA THR A 294 8.69 9.98 3.65
C THR A 294 7.42 9.32 3.17
N ILE A 295 7.25 9.30 1.85
CA ILE A 295 6.26 8.47 1.18
C ILE A 295 6.94 7.62 0.12
N VAL A 296 6.35 6.46 -0.14
CA VAL A 296 6.64 5.64 -1.31
C VAL A 296 5.40 5.53 -2.16
N PHE A 297 5.58 5.42 -3.47
CA PHE A 297 4.50 5.26 -4.44
C PHE A 297 5.04 4.54 -5.68
N GLU A 298 4.16 3.99 -6.49
CA GLU A 298 4.54 3.45 -7.80
C GLU A 298 4.36 4.52 -8.88
N SER A 299 5.21 4.51 -9.91
CA SER A 299 4.88 5.10 -11.21
C SER A 299 4.29 3.99 -12.08
N PHE A 300 3.02 4.16 -12.45
CA PHE A 300 2.31 3.22 -13.31
C PHE A 300 2.95 3.14 -14.71
N LEU A 301 3.45 4.26 -15.23
CA LEU A 301 3.99 4.33 -16.59
C LEU A 301 5.31 3.56 -16.74
N ASN A 302 6.17 3.62 -15.72
CA ASN A 302 7.49 2.98 -15.78
C ASN A 302 7.63 1.74 -14.89
N GLY A 303 6.57 1.36 -14.17
CA GLY A 303 6.53 0.15 -13.35
C GLY A 303 7.55 0.14 -12.21
N SER A 304 7.93 1.30 -11.69
CA SER A 304 8.92 1.42 -10.60
C SER A 304 8.31 1.99 -9.33
N ILE A 305 8.93 1.68 -8.20
CA ILE A 305 8.62 2.27 -6.90
C ILE A 305 9.66 3.33 -6.58
N TYR A 306 9.17 4.48 -6.14
CA TYR A 306 9.97 5.63 -5.75
C TYR A 306 9.73 6.00 -4.29
N LEU A 307 10.73 6.62 -3.68
CA LEU A 307 10.68 7.24 -2.36
C LEU A 307 10.84 8.74 -2.48
N MET A 308 9.98 9.48 -1.78
CA MET A 308 9.98 10.94 -1.68
C MET A 308 10.05 11.37 -0.22
N ASN A 309 10.84 12.41 0.07
CA ASN A 309 10.83 13.07 1.38
C ASN A 309 9.67 14.07 1.48
N LEU A 310 9.04 14.12 2.65
CA LEU A 310 8.08 15.14 3.04
C LEU A 310 8.84 16.20 3.85
N ASP A 311 9.20 17.29 3.19
CA ASP A 311 9.72 18.51 3.84
C ASP A 311 8.64 19.23 4.66
#